data_AF-A0AAE0C4C8-F1
#
_entry.id   AF-A0AAE0C4C8-F1
#
_cell.length_a   1.000
_cell.length_b   1.000
_cell.length_c   1.000
_cell.angle_alpha   90.00
_cell.angle_beta   90.00
_cell.angle_gamma   90.00
#
_symmetry.space_group_name_H-M   'P 1'
#
loop_
_entity.id
_entity.type
_entity.pdbx_description
1 polymer ?
#
loop_
_entity_poly.entity_id
_entity_poly.type
_entity_poly.pdbx_seq_one_letter_code
_entity_poly.pdbx_strand_id
1 'polypeptide(L)'
;MPKMRCTIAAAERLESEGVCHVREEWEDPEHILYKYFKCLHPNEYEGGMMMHSYVYINGEFMGNGFALLKNRMSQERFNKLLVDAHADRTCTKTCDSFLPPSKIAEVRKTIATSPVALYGWAGCPCTSIARQRFQAEGVCYAQNVWPEPDTALFRYLQCLHGPEHHSFVFIAGEFVGNGFDFDPKDMSRSTFMASLQHAGARLTCQKEGDLSLYKEPLQPCTQGNDGSTTGWTRTGSCNWDPSDTGYHEVCVTMSDHFLAQSARHDANDLRSVTAHGGHWCICAWAFASAVERDPKNLEGIRLECNRTNLKLREVYEHYAEEGKQLVSPGGISYEAQKALDAVNQICGTHPSELSATPSHQEGAASEGKDAVPNDKRAAIAAIDSSRPMMSHSSVSVLWSESSARHLAGPQRLRRSRTRMVATVQPVGYTTLLYSNND
;
A
#
# COMPACT_ATOMS: atom_id res chain seq x y z
N MET A 1 -5.16 -0.54 39.40
CA MET A 1 -6.40 -0.87 38.64
C MET A 1 -6.11 -0.89 37.14
N PRO A 2 -6.45 -1.96 36.40
CA PRO A 2 -5.92 -2.25 35.06
C PRO A 2 -6.31 -1.25 33.97
N LYS A 3 -7.55 -0.75 34.00
CA LYS A 3 -8.10 0.13 32.95
C LYS A 3 -7.94 1.62 33.25
N MET A 4 -7.27 1.97 34.34
CA MET A 4 -7.09 3.37 34.73
C MET A 4 -5.98 4.01 33.90
N ARG A 5 -6.24 5.23 33.40
CA ARG A 5 -5.32 5.98 32.53
C ARG A 5 -3.91 6.11 33.12
N CYS A 6 -3.80 6.29 34.43
CA CYS A 6 -2.50 6.37 35.10
C CYS A 6 -1.75 5.03 35.06
N THR A 7 -2.44 3.90 35.27
CA THR A 7 -1.83 2.55 35.14
C THR A 7 -1.33 2.30 33.72
N ILE A 8 -2.15 2.64 32.72
CA ILE A 8 -1.81 2.48 31.31
C ILE A 8 -0.59 3.34 30.95
N ALA A 9 -0.59 4.61 31.34
CA ALA A 9 0.52 5.54 31.05
C ALA A 9 1.87 5.06 31.60
N ALA A 10 1.92 4.46 32.79
CA ALA A 10 3.15 3.89 33.33
C ALA A 10 3.62 2.66 32.55
N ALA A 11 2.70 1.75 32.24
CA ALA A 11 3.00 0.53 31.49
C ALA A 11 3.54 0.89 30.09
N GLU A 12 2.84 1.74 29.35
CA GLU A 12 3.27 2.19 28.02
C GLU A 12 4.66 2.83 28.06
N ARG A 13 4.95 3.63 29.10
CA ARG A 13 6.24 4.28 29.24
C ARG A 13 7.38 3.30 29.49
N LEU A 14 7.20 2.32 30.39
CA LEU A 14 8.19 1.26 30.66
C LEU A 14 8.37 0.36 29.43
N GLU A 15 7.28 -0.03 28.79
CA GLU A 15 7.27 -0.85 27.58
C GLU A 15 7.95 -0.15 26.41
N SER A 16 7.79 1.18 26.27
CA SER A 16 8.45 1.97 25.23
C SER A 16 9.98 1.95 25.30
N GLU A 17 10.55 1.66 26.48
CA GLU A 17 11.99 1.50 26.69
C GLU A 17 12.43 0.02 26.66
N GLY A 18 11.50 -0.88 26.33
CA GLY A 18 11.73 -2.33 26.32
C GLY A 18 11.96 -2.92 27.71
N VAL A 19 11.56 -2.23 28.78
CA VAL A 19 11.90 -2.62 30.16
C VAL A 19 10.98 -3.74 30.65
N CYS A 20 11.60 -4.84 31.09
CA CYS A 20 10.98 -5.84 31.94
C CYS A 20 10.43 -5.18 33.20
N HIS A 21 9.12 -5.29 33.43
CA HIS A 21 8.50 -4.77 34.63
C HIS A 21 7.45 -5.75 35.16
N VAL A 22 7.30 -5.77 36.49
CA VAL A 22 6.23 -6.53 37.15
C VAL A 22 5.01 -5.62 37.24
N ARG A 23 3.88 -6.12 36.72
CA ARG A 23 2.60 -5.43 36.80
C ARG A 23 1.68 -6.24 37.70
N GLU A 24 1.28 -5.64 38.81
CA GLU A 24 0.27 -6.21 39.70
C GLU A 24 -1.02 -5.39 39.59
N GLU A 25 -2.12 -6.08 39.31
CA GLU A 25 -3.39 -5.45 39.00
C GLU A 25 -4.50 -5.95 39.89
N TRP A 26 -5.39 -5.02 40.23
CA TRP A 26 -6.54 -5.29 41.08
C TRP A 26 -7.76 -4.62 40.46
N GLU A 27 -8.81 -5.40 40.23
CA GLU A 27 -10.07 -4.92 39.65
C GLU A 27 -11.01 -4.35 40.72
N ASP A 28 -10.94 -4.88 41.94
CA ASP A 28 -11.78 -4.49 43.07
C ASP A 28 -11.35 -3.12 43.63
N PRO A 29 -12.22 -2.09 43.65
CA PRO A 29 -11.92 -0.80 44.29
C PRO A 29 -11.75 -0.91 45.81
N GLU A 30 -12.14 -2.03 46.43
CA GLU A 30 -11.95 -2.31 47.86
C GLU A 30 -10.75 -3.21 48.14
N HIS A 31 -9.93 -3.52 47.11
CA HIS A 31 -8.78 -4.40 47.22
C HIS A 31 -7.81 -3.97 48.32
N ILE A 32 -7.35 -4.92 49.14
CA ILE A 32 -6.53 -4.66 50.32
C ILE A 32 -5.22 -3.93 49.97
N LEU A 33 -4.58 -4.30 48.85
CA LEU A 33 -3.36 -3.62 48.40
C LEU A 33 -3.62 -2.20 47.91
N TYR A 34 -4.78 -1.94 47.31
CA TYR A 34 -5.14 -0.57 46.94
C TYR A 34 -5.32 0.30 48.19
N LYS A 35 -6.02 -0.21 49.22
CA LYS A 35 -6.13 0.47 50.52
C LYS A 35 -4.78 0.70 51.18
N TYR A 36 -3.89 -0.29 51.13
CA TYR A 36 -2.53 -0.18 51.64
C TYR A 36 -1.74 0.94 50.94
N PHE A 37 -1.70 0.97 49.61
CA PHE A 37 -0.97 2.01 48.88
C PHE A 37 -1.58 3.40 49.05
N LYS A 38 -2.91 3.52 49.18
CA LYS A 38 -3.55 4.79 49.55
C LYS A 38 -3.08 5.29 50.92
N CYS A 39 -2.90 4.38 51.86
CA CYS A 39 -2.39 4.73 53.19
C CYS A 39 -0.90 5.08 53.15
N LEU A 40 -0.11 4.38 52.34
CA LEU A 40 1.33 4.61 52.22
C LEU A 40 1.66 5.92 51.51
N HIS A 41 0.83 6.31 50.52
CA HIS A 41 0.99 7.53 49.73
C HIS A 41 -0.25 8.41 49.78
N PRO A 42 -0.58 8.98 50.95
CA PRO A 42 -1.86 9.66 51.15
C PRO A 42 -2.03 10.96 50.36
N ASN A 43 -0.97 11.43 49.70
CA ASN A 43 -0.96 12.69 48.95
C ASN A 43 -1.03 12.49 47.42
N GLU A 44 -1.17 11.25 46.94
CA GLU A 44 -1.21 10.97 45.50
C GLU A 44 -2.57 11.29 44.88
N TYR A 45 -2.72 12.57 44.52
CA TYR A 45 -3.91 13.10 43.85
C TYR A 45 -3.60 13.67 42.47
N GLU A 46 -4.53 13.50 41.54
CA GLU A 46 -4.53 14.17 40.25
C GLU A 46 -5.95 14.70 39.97
N GLY A 47 -6.09 16.01 39.71
CA GLY A 47 -7.40 16.62 39.49
C GLY A 47 -8.37 16.47 40.67
N GLY A 48 -7.86 16.41 41.90
CA GLY A 48 -8.67 16.24 43.12
C GLY A 48 -9.11 14.79 43.39
N MET A 49 -8.73 13.83 42.54
CA MET A 49 -9.02 12.40 42.73
C MET A 49 -7.80 11.65 43.23
N MET A 50 -8.02 10.72 44.17
CA MET A 50 -6.97 9.82 44.64
C MET A 50 -6.55 8.88 43.51
N MET A 51 -5.25 8.66 43.34
CA MET A 51 -4.72 7.89 42.21
C MET A 51 -4.72 6.36 42.42
N HIS A 52 -4.91 5.64 41.31
CA HIS A 52 -5.19 4.20 41.27
C HIS A 52 -4.00 3.35 40.76
N SER A 53 -2.83 3.96 40.68
CA SER A 53 -1.56 3.34 40.28
C SER A 53 -0.43 3.91 41.12
N TYR A 54 0.59 3.09 41.34
CA TYR A 54 1.76 3.42 42.16
C TYR A 54 2.97 2.80 41.47
N VAL A 55 3.94 3.63 41.12
CA VAL A 55 5.12 3.22 40.36
C VAL A 55 6.33 3.24 41.27
N TYR A 56 7.11 2.16 41.21
CA TYR A 56 8.38 2.06 41.91
C TYR A 56 9.49 1.68 40.93
N ILE A 57 10.64 2.34 41.05
CA ILE A 57 11.85 2.02 40.29
C ILE A 57 13.00 1.92 41.28
N ASN A 58 13.75 0.81 41.25
CA ASN A 58 14.83 0.53 42.20
C ASN A 58 14.41 0.63 43.68
N GLY A 59 13.16 0.27 44.00
CA GLY A 59 12.59 0.38 45.35
C GLY A 59 12.14 1.79 45.75
N GLU A 60 12.43 2.81 44.96
CA GLU A 60 11.99 4.19 45.21
C GLU A 60 10.62 4.45 44.60
N PHE A 61 9.76 5.16 45.32
CA PHE A 61 8.43 5.54 44.83
C PHE A 61 8.52 6.74 43.88
N MET A 62 8.03 6.55 42.66
CA MET A 62 8.09 7.56 41.60
C MET A 62 6.83 8.44 41.54
N GLY A 63 5.74 8.02 42.19
CA GLY A 63 4.41 8.61 42.06
C GLY A 63 3.42 7.66 41.38
N ASN A 64 2.22 8.17 41.09
CA ASN A 64 1.29 7.48 40.21
C ASN A 64 1.80 7.40 38.77
N GLY A 65 1.14 6.63 37.91
CA GLY A 65 1.68 6.34 36.58
C GLY A 65 1.78 7.53 35.62
N PHE A 66 1.13 8.66 35.90
CA PHE A 66 1.38 9.89 35.14
C PHE A 66 2.74 10.52 35.44
N ALA A 67 3.37 10.19 36.57
CA ALA A 67 4.69 10.68 36.92
C ALA A 67 5.76 10.30 35.88
N LEU A 68 5.56 9.21 35.12
CA LEU A 68 6.50 8.78 34.09
C LEU A 68 6.28 9.47 32.73
N LEU A 69 5.19 10.21 32.53
CA LEU A 69 4.92 10.89 31.25
C LEU A 69 6.06 11.84 30.88
N LYS A 70 6.37 11.94 29.58
CA LYS A 70 7.50 12.75 29.06
C LYS A 70 7.47 14.22 29.48
N ASN A 71 6.28 14.79 29.67
CA ASN A 71 6.11 16.17 30.14
C ASN A 71 6.33 16.35 31.66
N ARG A 72 6.37 15.26 32.43
CA ARG A 72 6.62 15.26 33.89
C ARG A 72 8.00 14.70 34.25
N MET A 73 8.48 13.73 33.48
CA MET A 73 9.81 13.14 33.61
C MET A 73 10.53 13.14 32.27
N SER A 74 11.62 13.91 32.19
CA SER A 74 12.45 13.97 31.00
C SER A 74 13.01 12.59 30.63
N GLN A 75 13.27 12.37 29.33
CA GLN A 75 13.84 11.12 28.85
C GLN A 75 15.20 10.82 29.50
N GLU A 76 16.04 11.84 29.67
CA GLU A 76 17.35 11.71 30.30
C GLU A 76 17.24 11.22 31.74
N ARG A 77 16.35 11.83 32.54
CA ARG A 77 16.09 11.40 33.92
C ARG A 77 15.55 9.97 33.97
N PHE A 78 14.61 9.64 33.09
CA PHE A 78 14.02 8.30 33.05
C PHE A 78 15.08 7.24 32.68
N ASN A 79 15.90 7.49 31.68
CA ASN A 79 16.98 6.60 31.28
C ASN A 79 17.98 6.39 32.42
N LYS A 80 18.34 7.45 33.14
CA LYS A 80 19.21 7.36 34.30
C LYS A 80 18.61 6.44 35.38
N LEU A 81 17.33 6.61 35.71
CA LEU A 81 16.64 5.75 36.68
C LEU A 81 16.65 4.28 36.27
N LEU A 82 16.44 3.98 34.97
CA LEU A 82 16.47 2.61 34.46
C LEU A 82 17.87 1.99 34.50
N VAL A 83 18.92 2.78 34.22
CA VAL A 83 20.32 2.34 34.32
C VAL A 83 20.69 2.06 35.77
N ASP A 84 20.37 2.99 36.67
CA ASP A 84 20.64 2.86 38.11
C ASP A 84 19.87 1.67 38.73
N ALA A 85 18.70 1.33 38.18
CA ALA A 85 17.90 0.17 38.58
C ALA A 85 18.38 -1.17 37.98
N HIS A 86 19.41 -1.16 37.12
CA HIS A 86 19.81 -2.32 36.31
C HIS A 86 18.63 -2.98 35.58
N ALA A 87 17.75 -2.15 35.00
CA ALA A 87 16.52 -2.62 34.37
C ALA A 87 16.82 -3.58 33.22
N ASP A 88 16.30 -4.80 33.30
CA ASP A 88 16.36 -5.79 32.23
C ASP A 88 15.52 -5.31 31.04
N ARG A 89 16.07 -5.42 29.83
CA ARG A 89 15.43 -5.01 28.57
C ARG A 89 15.18 -6.18 27.61
N THR A 90 15.39 -7.41 28.09
CA THR A 90 15.24 -8.63 27.30
C THR A 90 13.79 -9.13 27.22
N CYS A 91 12.87 -8.58 28.03
CA CYS A 91 11.43 -8.85 27.96
C CYS A 91 10.73 -8.07 26.84
N THR A 92 11.34 -8.01 25.66
CA THR A 92 10.75 -7.38 24.50
C THR A 92 9.36 -7.98 24.28
N LYS A 93 8.33 -7.14 24.07
CA LYS A 93 7.01 -7.63 23.62
C LYS A 93 7.24 -8.56 22.45
N THR A 94 6.99 -9.86 22.61
CA THR A 94 7.13 -10.82 21.51
C THR A 94 5.93 -10.69 20.60
N CYS A 95 5.77 -9.53 19.95
CA CYS A 95 4.77 -9.35 18.91
C CYS A 95 4.98 -10.38 17.78
N ASP A 96 6.21 -10.87 17.63
CA ASP A 96 6.59 -11.94 16.71
C ASP A 96 5.73 -13.21 16.85
N SER A 97 5.06 -13.46 17.98
CA SER A 97 4.12 -14.60 18.09
C SER A 97 2.88 -14.45 17.21
N PHE A 98 2.53 -13.23 16.78
CA PHE A 98 1.38 -12.99 15.92
C PHE A 98 1.65 -13.35 14.45
N LEU A 99 2.92 -13.39 14.00
CA LEU A 99 3.26 -13.62 12.59
C LEU A 99 4.40 -14.63 12.42
N PRO A 100 4.37 -15.47 11.37
CA PRO A 100 5.53 -16.28 11.01
C PRO A 100 6.77 -15.39 10.72
N PRO A 101 8.00 -15.85 11.02
CA PRO A 101 9.22 -15.08 10.78
C PRO A 101 9.38 -14.58 9.33
N SER A 102 8.92 -15.34 8.34
CA SER A 102 8.93 -14.95 6.93
C SER A 102 8.04 -13.74 6.65
N LYS A 103 6.86 -13.67 7.28
CA LYS A 103 5.94 -12.53 7.16
C LYS A 103 6.46 -11.29 7.88
N ILE A 104 7.11 -11.48 9.01
CA ILE A 104 7.81 -10.39 9.72
C ILE A 104 8.92 -9.81 8.84
N ALA A 105 9.74 -10.67 8.23
CA ALA A 105 10.79 -10.25 7.32
C ALA A 105 10.24 -9.51 6.09
N GLU A 106 9.11 -9.96 5.53
CA GLU A 106 8.41 -9.28 4.44
C GLU A 106 7.95 -7.87 4.83
N VAL A 107 7.28 -7.73 5.99
CA VAL A 107 6.83 -6.43 6.50
C VAL A 107 8.01 -5.47 6.73
N ARG A 108 9.06 -5.95 7.43
CA ARG A 108 10.28 -5.15 7.68
C ARG A 108 10.96 -4.73 6.39
N LYS A 109 11.06 -5.64 5.42
CA LYS A 109 11.64 -5.33 4.10
C LYS A 109 10.84 -4.26 3.37
N THR A 110 9.52 -4.36 3.34
CA THR A 110 8.67 -3.36 2.69
C THR A 110 8.84 -1.98 3.32
N ILE A 111 8.80 -1.89 4.66
CA ILE A 111 9.00 -0.64 5.40
C ILE A 111 10.40 -0.05 5.14
N ALA A 112 11.44 -0.89 5.14
CA ALA A 112 12.82 -0.43 4.95
C ALA A 112 13.14 0.00 3.51
N THR A 113 12.44 -0.55 2.51
CA THR A 113 12.75 -0.30 1.08
C THR A 113 11.80 0.67 0.41
N SER A 114 10.63 0.94 1.01
CA SER A 114 9.64 1.88 0.49
C SER A 114 9.74 3.20 1.26
N PRO A 115 10.04 4.35 0.60
CA PRO A 115 10.09 5.64 1.28
C PRO A 115 8.85 5.98 2.10
N VAL A 116 7.68 5.51 1.64
CA VAL A 116 6.41 5.61 2.34
C VAL A 116 5.73 4.24 2.29
N ALA A 117 5.12 3.82 3.39
CA ALA A 117 4.30 2.61 3.43
C ALA A 117 3.01 2.83 4.26
N LEU A 118 1.90 2.27 3.78
CA LEU A 118 0.60 2.30 4.44
C LEU A 118 0.10 0.87 4.71
N TYR A 119 -0.13 0.57 5.99
CA TYR A 119 -0.79 -0.64 6.44
C TYR A 119 -2.12 -0.28 7.11
N GLY A 120 -3.17 -1.09 6.96
CA GLY A 120 -4.43 -0.85 7.65
C GLY A 120 -5.55 -1.72 7.12
N TRP A 121 -6.72 -1.68 7.75
CA TRP A 121 -7.89 -2.37 7.20
C TRP A 121 -8.77 -1.42 6.40
N ALA A 122 -9.45 -1.95 5.38
CA ALA A 122 -10.08 -1.19 4.30
C ALA A 122 -11.25 -0.31 4.78
N GLY A 123 -11.95 -0.72 5.82
CA GLY A 123 -13.09 0.03 6.35
C GLY A 123 -12.74 1.03 7.44
N CYS A 124 -11.46 1.20 7.83
CA CYS A 124 -11.09 2.30 8.73
C CYS A 124 -11.09 3.63 7.98
N PRO A 125 -11.74 4.68 8.50
CA PRO A 125 -11.57 6.04 7.98
C PRO A 125 -10.11 6.46 7.92
N CYS A 126 -9.32 6.10 8.95
CA CYS A 126 -7.89 6.37 9.04
C CYS A 126 -7.12 5.88 7.80
N THR A 127 -7.33 4.63 7.38
CA THR A 127 -6.69 4.06 6.18
C THR A 127 -7.03 4.87 4.93
N SER A 128 -8.31 5.26 4.79
CA SER A 128 -8.75 6.04 3.63
C SER A 128 -8.19 7.45 3.61
N ILE A 129 -8.07 8.11 4.77
CA ILE A 129 -7.54 9.48 4.87
C ILE A 129 -6.06 9.52 4.47
N ALA A 130 -5.22 8.63 5.01
CA ALA A 130 -3.81 8.53 4.61
C ALA A 130 -3.68 8.29 3.10
N ARG A 131 -4.43 7.31 2.56
CA ARG A 131 -4.43 7.00 1.14
C ARG A 131 -4.81 8.21 0.29
N GLN A 132 -5.90 8.90 0.62
CA GLN A 132 -6.34 10.10 -0.11
C GLN A 132 -5.28 11.21 -0.05
N ARG A 133 -4.64 11.39 1.11
CA ARG A 133 -3.58 12.38 1.26
C ARG A 133 -2.36 12.07 0.38
N PHE A 134 -1.97 10.80 0.31
CA PHE A 134 -0.84 10.36 -0.52
C PHE A 134 -1.18 10.50 -2.00
N GLN A 135 -2.39 10.11 -2.39
CA GLN A 135 -2.89 10.23 -3.75
C GLN A 135 -2.99 11.67 -4.22
N ALA A 136 -3.45 12.60 -3.35
CA ALA A 136 -3.57 14.01 -3.69
C ALA A 136 -2.23 14.67 -4.03
N GLU A 137 -1.12 14.17 -3.50
CA GLU A 137 0.25 14.66 -3.78
C GLU A 137 1.04 13.71 -4.71
N GLY A 138 0.40 12.67 -5.27
CA GLY A 138 1.02 11.71 -6.19
C GLY A 138 2.10 10.81 -5.57
N VAL A 139 2.11 10.65 -4.25
CA VAL A 139 3.17 9.97 -3.49
C VAL A 139 3.31 8.50 -3.87
N CYS A 140 4.55 8.01 -3.93
CA CYS A 140 4.86 6.60 -4.12
C CYS A 140 5.01 5.91 -2.79
N TYR A 141 4.09 4.99 -2.54
CA TYR A 141 4.02 4.26 -1.30
C TYR A 141 3.68 2.79 -1.52
N ALA A 142 4.24 1.93 -0.68
CA ALA A 142 3.78 0.55 -0.57
C ALA A 142 2.47 0.52 0.21
N GLN A 143 1.51 -0.29 -0.22
CA GLN A 143 0.22 -0.43 0.46
C GLN A 143 -0.06 -1.90 0.79
N ASN A 144 -0.43 -2.17 2.03
CA ASN A 144 -0.97 -3.45 2.46
C ASN A 144 -2.26 -3.20 3.24
N VAL A 145 -3.39 -3.28 2.53
CA VAL A 145 -4.72 -3.03 3.09
C VAL A 145 -5.56 -4.30 3.01
N TRP A 146 -6.11 -4.72 4.14
CA TRP A 146 -6.88 -5.96 4.27
C TRP A 146 -8.36 -5.67 4.59
N PRO A 147 -9.31 -6.59 4.35
CA PRO A 147 -10.74 -6.25 4.39
C PRO A 147 -11.30 -6.03 5.81
N GLU A 148 -10.86 -6.79 6.81
CA GLU A 148 -11.48 -6.83 8.15
C GLU A 148 -10.49 -6.57 9.31
N PRO A 149 -10.92 -5.97 10.43
CA PRO A 149 -10.04 -5.56 11.53
C PRO A 149 -9.57 -6.68 12.47
N ASP A 150 -9.45 -7.93 12.01
CA ASP A 150 -9.06 -9.07 12.86
C ASP A 150 -8.00 -9.98 12.24
N THR A 151 -7.00 -9.38 11.58
CA THR A 151 -5.89 -10.14 10.99
C THR A 151 -4.72 -10.30 11.97
N ALA A 152 -3.96 -11.38 11.79
CA ALA A 152 -2.72 -11.61 12.51
C ALA A 152 -1.69 -10.47 12.31
N LEU A 153 -1.63 -9.92 11.10
CA LEU A 153 -0.81 -8.75 10.77
C LEU A 153 -1.28 -7.49 11.52
N PHE A 154 -2.58 -7.29 11.65
CA PHE A 154 -3.12 -6.17 12.40
C PHE A 154 -2.74 -6.23 13.88
N ARG A 155 -2.95 -7.40 14.52
CA ARG A 155 -2.58 -7.62 15.93
C ARG A 155 -1.08 -7.47 16.16
N TYR A 156 -0.26 -7.92 15.22
CA TYR A 156 1.19 -7.71 15.23
C TYR A 156 1.55 -6.21 15.24
N LEU A 157 0.97 -5.42 14.32
CA LEU A 157 1.26 -3.99 14.23
C LEU A 157 0.71 -3.20 15.43
N GLN A 158 -0.47 -3.55 15.96
CA GLN A 158 -1.00 -2.98 17.20
C GLN A 158 -0.12 -3.29 18.41
N CYS A 159 0.42 -4.50 18.50
CA CYS A 159 1.35 -4.88 19.55
C CYS A 159 2.63 -4.03 19.52
N LEU A 160 3.15 -3.75 18.32
CA LEU A 160 4.36 -2.94 18.13
C LEU A 160 4.14 -1.44 18.36
N HIS A 161 3.03 -0.89 17.87
CA HIS A 161 2.85 0.55 17.72
C HIS A 161 1.79 1.15 18.63
N GLY A 162 0.89 0.34 19.18
CA GLY A 162 -0.21 0.79 20.04
C GLY A 162 -1.56 0.19 19.62
N PRO A 163 -2.39 -0.28 20.56
CA PRO A 163 -3.70 -0.85 20.26
C PRO A 163 -4.70 0.16 19.69
N GLU A 164 -4.51 1.45 19.91
CA GLU A 164 -5.33 2.55 19.40
C GLU A 164 -5.23 2.75 17.88
N HIS A 165 -4.17 2.23 17.25
CA HIS A 165 -3.93 2.43 15.83
C HIS A 165 -4.65 1.41 14.97
N HIS A 166 -5.45 1.90 14.01
CA HIS A 166 -6.20 1.08 13.05
C HIS A 166 -5.64 1.16 11.61
N SER A 167 -4.66 2.05 11.41
CA SER A 167 -3.79 2.14 10.24
C SER A 167 -2.40 2.56 10.72
N PHE A 168 -1.38 2.25 9.93
CA PHE A 168 0.01 2.46 10.26
C PHE A 168 0.72 3.05 9.06
N VAL A 169 1.23 4.25 9.22
CA VAL A 169 1.98 4.97 8.20
C VAL A 169 3.44 4.98 8.61
N PHE A 170 4.28 4.55 7.67
CA PHE A 170 5.72 4.59 7.80
C PHE A 170 6.31 5.55 6.76
N ILE A 171 7.27 6.36 7.18
CA ILE A 171 8.02 7.28 6.31
C ILE A 171 9.51 7.14 6.66
N ALA A 172 10.35 6.96 5.65
CA ALA A 172 11.78 6.71 5.82
C ALA A 172 12.11 5.50 6.73
N GLY A 173 11.25 4.47 6.69
CA GLY A 173 11.40 3.27 7.52
C GLY A 173 10.89 3.39 8.96
N GLU A 174 10.47 4.58 9.38
CA GLU A 174 10.02 4.86 10.75
C GLU A 174 8.49 4.94 10.83
N PHE A 175 7.92 4.45 11.93
CA PHE A 175 6.49 4.61 12.20
C PHE A 175 6.19 6.07 12.56
N VAL A 176 5.33 6.73 11.78
CA VAL A 176 4.99 8.15 11.95
C VAL A 176 3.66 8.34 12.66
N GLY A 177 2.71 7.42 12.47
CA GLY A 177 1.38 7.51 13.05
C GLY A 177 0.34 6.75 12.24
N ASN A 178 -0.91 7.13 12.38
CA ASN A 178 -2.05 6.58 11.66
C ASN A 178 -2.62 7.62 10.69
N GLY A 179 -3.54 7.22 9.82
CA GLY A 179 -4.00 8.13 8.77
C GLY A 179 -4.82 9.34 9.24
N PHE A 180 -5.33 9.39 10.47
CA PHE A 180 -5.90 10.65 10.99
C PHE A 180 -4.83 11.73 11.15
N ASP A 181 -3.61 11.36 11.51
CA ASP A 181 -2.49 12.29 11.66
C ASP A 181 -2.11 12.98 10.33
N PHE A 182 -2.58 12.43 9.19
CA PHE A 182 -2.32 12.94 7.84
C PHE A 182 -3.51 13.75 7.25
N ASP A 183 -4.60 13.91 7.99
CA ASP A 183 -5.69 14.80 7.62
C ASP A 183 -5.16 16.24 7.46
N PRO A 184 -5.56 17.00 6.43
CA PRO A 184 -5.17 18.41 6.27
C PRO A 184 -5.40 19.30 7.49
N LYS A 185 -6.36 18.95 8.36
CA LYS A 185 -6.60 19.67 9.62
C LYS A 185 -5.52 19.41 10.69
N ASP A 186 -4.89 18.24 10.65
CA ASP A 186 -3.94 17.76 11.66
C ASP A 186 -2.48 17.93 11.19
N MET A 187 -2.21 17.72 9.89
CA MET A 187 -0.90 17.94 9.28
C MET A 187 -0.98 18.85 8.05
N SER A 188 -0.31 20.01 8.15
CA SER A 188 -0.22 20.96 7.05
C SER A 188 0.44 20.35 5.82
N ARG A 189 0.09 20.87 4.63
CA ARG A 189 0.70 20.44 3.38
C ARG A 189 2.22 20.59 3.40
N SER A 190 2.74 21.70 3.90
CA SER A 190 4.20 21.94 3.97
C SER A 190 4.92 20.91 4.85
N THR A 191 4.36 20.57 6.00
CA THR A 191 4.93 19.56 6.91
C THR A 191 4.93 18.18 6.26
N PHE A 192 3.83 17.82 5.61
CA PHE A 192 3.72 16.57 4.87
C PHE A 192 4.74 16.48 3.73
N MET A 193 4.85 17.53 2.89
CA MET A 193 5.81 17.53 1.79
C MET A 193 7.27 17.48 2.27
N ALA A 194 7.58 18.12 3.40
CA ALA A 194 8.91 18.05 4.00
C ALA A 194 9.27 16.64 4.48
N SER A 195 8.32 15.90 5.06
CA SER A 195 8.57 14.51 5.49
C SER A 195 8.77 13.58 4.29
N LEU A 196 8.00 13.76 3.22
CA LEU A 196 8.18 13.03 1.96
C LEU A 196 9.54 13.31 1.33
N GLN A 197 9.96 14.58 1.28
CA GLN A 197 11.27 14.97 0.76
C GLN A 197 12.40 14.35 1.59
N HIS A 198 12.29 14.38 2.91
CA HIS A 198 13.27 13.76 3.80
C HIS A 198 13.40 12.25 3.56
N ALA A 199 12.30 11.57 3.29
CA ALA A 199 12.28 10.15 2.98
C ALA A 199 12.77 9.80 1.57
N GLY A 200 12.99 10.79 0.70
CA GLY A 200 13.26 10.55 -0.73
C GLY A 200 12.04 9.96 -1.45
N ALA A 201 10.83 10.26 -0.98
CA ALA A 201 9.60 9.81 -1.61
C ALA A 201 9.41 10.47 -2.98
N ARG A 202 9.07 9.66 -3.97
CA ARG A 202 8.69 10.15 -5.31
C ARG A 202 7.24 10.59 -5.29
N LEU A 203 6.94 11.64 -6.05
CA LEU A 203 5.58 12.22 -6.18
C LEU A 203 4.93 11.88 -7.54
N THR A 204 5.57 10.97 -8.28
CA THR A 204 5.11 10.46 -9.57
C THR A 204 5.43 8.98 -9.62
N CYS A 205 4.41 8.15 -9.41
CA CYS A 205 4.58 6.71 -9.27
C CYS A 205 4.48 6.00 -10.59
N GLN A 206 5.35 6.46 -11.47
CA GLN A 206 5.79 5.70 -12.60
C GLN A 206 6.88 4.77 -12.10
N LYS A 207 6.81 3.49 -12.47
CA LYS A 207 7.98 2.62 -12.31
C LYS A 207 9.10 3.21 -13.14
N GLU A 208 10.23 3.52 -12.52
CA GLU A 208 11.36 4.15 -13.22
C GLU A 208 11.81 3.28 -14.39
N GLY A 209 11.81 3.85 -15.58
CA GLY A 209 12.11 3.15 -16.83
C GLY A 209 10.90 2.64 -17.60
N ASP A 210 9.67 2.69 -17.07
CA ASP A 210 8.48 2.36 -17.86
C ASP A 210 8.28 3.40 -18.96
N LEU A 211 8.17 2.93 -20.19
CA LEU A 211 7.95 3.77 -21.36
C LEU A 211 6.48 3.74 -21.77
N SER A 212 6.03 4.82 -22.40
CA SER A 212 4.74 4.89 -23.07
C SER A 212 4.79 4.23 -24.45
N LEU A 213 3.65 4.12 -25.15
CA LEU A 213 3.60 3.63 -26.52
C LEU A 213 4.46 4.45 -27.52
N TYR A 214 4.79 5.69 -27.18
CA TYR A 214 5.72 6.55 -27.93
C TYR A 214 7.20 6.32 -27.59
N LYS A 215 7.51 5.36 -26.70
CA LYS A 215 8.87 5.08 -26.21
C LYS A 215 9.50 6.25 -25.43
N GLU A 216 8.65 7.12 -24.90
CA GLU A 216 9.00 8.21 -23.97
C GLU A 216 8.59 7.83 -22.54
N PRO A 217 9.06 8.54 -21.49
CA PRO A 217 8.60 8.28 -20.12
C PRO A 217 7.06 8.26 -20.01
N LEU A 218 6.52 7.16 -19.47
CA LEU A 218 5.10 6.96 -19.22
C LEU A 218 4.49 8.07 -18.36
N GLN A 219 3.51 8.80 -18.92
CA GLN A 219 2.81 9.85 -18.20
C GLN A 219 1.70 9.26 -17.30
N PRO A 220 1.31 9.94 -16.20
CA PRO A 220 0.19 9.52 -15.36
C PRO A 220 -1.11 9.39 -16.16
N CYS A 221 -1.91 8.35 -15.93
CA CYS A 221 -3.23 8.23 -16.56
C CYS A 221 -4.28 9.08 -15.83
N THR A 222 -4.25 9.14 -14.49
CA THR A 222 -5.12 10.03 -13.70
C THR A 222 -4.85 11.50 -14.03
N GLN A 223 -5.90 12.25 -14.30
CA GLN A 223 -5.94 13.69 -14.53
C GLN A 223 -6.55 14.42 -13.34
N GLY A 224 -6.31 15.73 -13.22
CA GLY A 224 -6.80 16.53 -12.08
C GLY A 224 -8.32 16.65 -11.97
N ASN A 225 -9.06 16.32 -13.03
CA ASN A 225 -10.52 16.27 -13.04
C ASN A 225 -11.09 14.86 -12.80
N ASP A 226 -10.25 13.85 -12.66
CA ASP A 226 -10.70 12.49 -12.35
C ASP A 226 -10.97 12.38 -10.85
N GLY A 227 -12.18 11.92 -10.48
CA GLY A 227 -12.60 11.78 -9.08
C GLY A 227 -11.95 10.61 -8.33
N SER A 228 -11.06 9.85 -8.97
CA SER A 228 -10.43 8.66 -8.42
C SER A 228 -9.05 8.40 -9.05
N THR A 229 -8.14 7.77 -8.27
CA THR A 229 -6.81 7.37 -8.76
C THR A 229 -6.88 6.01 -9.47
N THR A 230 -6.35 5.94 -10.69
CA THR A 230 -6.36 4.73 -11.53
C THR A 230 -5.08 3.88 -11.39
N GLY A 231 -4.96 2.82 -12.20
CA GLY A 231 -3.83 1.90 -12.27
C GLY A 231 -3.98 0.70 -11.34
N TRP A 232 -3.43 -0.45 -11.72
CA TRP A 232 -3.44 -1.70 -10.91
C TRP A 232 -2.92 -1.46 -9.49
N THR A 233 -1.75 -0.81 -9.39
CA THR A 233 -1.11 -0.44 -8.13
C THR A 233 -1.69 0.83 -7.49
N ARG A 234 -2.75 1.42 -8.07
CA ARG A 234 -3.38 2.69 -7.64
C ARG A 234 -2.39 3.85 -7.51
N THR A 235 -1.42 3.89 -8.41
CA THR A 235 -0.37 4.89 -8.55
C THR A 235 -0.75 6.05 -9.47
N GLY A 236 -1.95 6.00 -10.07
CA GLY A 236 -2.39 6.98 -11.06
C GLY A 236 -1.80 6.75 -12.46
N SER A 237 -0.98 5.72 -12.67
CA SER A 237 -0.34 5.38 -13.95
C SER A 237 -0.61 3.93 -14.33
N CYS A 238 -0.60 3.62 -15.62
CA CYS A 238 -0.81 2.26 -16.13
C CYS A 238 0.51 1.48 -16.13
N ASN A 239 1.08 1.27 -14.94
CA ASN A 239 2.36 0.60 -14.75
C ASN A 239 2.27 -0.89 -15.10
N TRP A 240 3.34 -1.47 -15.64
CA TRP A 240 3.43 -2.92 -15.80
C TRP A 240 3.76 -3.59 -14.46
N ASP A 241 2.99 -4.61 -14.12
CA ASP A 241 3.23 -5.46 -12.95
C ASP A 241 3.01 -6.94 -13.31
N PRO A 242 3.97 -7.84 -13.02
CA PRO A 242 3.84 -9.25 -13.36
C PRO A 242 2.72 -9.98 -12.61
N SER A 243 2.18 -9.40 -11.53
CA SER A 243 1.04 -9.94 -10.79
C SER A 243 -0.32 -9.44 -11.31
N ASP A 244 -0.33 -8.45 -12.21
CA ASP A 244 -1.54 -7.96 -12.84
C ASP A 244 -1.96 -8.86 -13.99
N THR A 245 -2.81 -9.84 -13.71
CA THR A 245 -3.34 -10.76 -14.72
C THR A 245 -4.26 -10.07 -15.73
N GLY A 246 -4.75 -8.86 -15.43
CA GLY A 246 -5.58 -8.07 -16.33
C GLY A 246 -4.77 -7.17 -17.27
N TYR A 247 -3.47 -6.97 -17.00
CA TYR A 247 -2.60 -6.04 -17.74
C TYR A 247 -3.27 -4.66 -17.87
N HIS A 248 -3.49 -3.97 -16.76
CA HIS A 248 -4.07 -2.62 -16.68
C HIS A 248 -3.07 -1.55 -17.17
N GLU A 249 -2.58 -1.76 -18.38
CA GLU A 249 -1.54 -0.99 -19.05
C GLU A 249 -2.12 0.05 -20.02
N VAL A 250 -3.42 -0.05 -20.33
CA VAL A 250 -4.11 0.76 -21.35
C VAL A 250 -4.80 1.97 -20.72
N CYS A 251 -4.24 3.17 -20.91
CA CYS A 251 -4.91 4.40 -20.49
C CYS A 251 -5.90 4.85 -21.55
N VAL A 252 -7.17 5.03 -21.17
CA VAL A 252 -8.20 5.54 -22.07
C VAL A 252 -8.99 6.69 -21.44
N THR A 253 -9.45 7.62 -22.26
CA THR A 253 -10.61 8.45 -21.93
C THR A 253 -11.88 7.64 -22.15
N MET A 254 -12.73 7.59 -21.13
CA MET A 254 -13.96 6.79 -21.11
C MET A 254 -15.08 7.39 -21.95
N SER A 255 -15.88 6.51 -22.55
CA SER A 255 -17.16 6.84 -23.20
C SER A 255 -18.30 6.11 -22.49
N ASP A 256 -19.52 6.67 -22.53
CA ASP A 256 -20.70 5.99 -22.00
C ASP A 256 -21.00 4.68 -22.74
N HIS A 257 -20.72 4.65 -24.05
CA HIS A 257 -20.96 3.49 -24.87
C HIS A 257 -20.07 2.32 -24.44
N PHE A 258 -18.76 2.52 -24.28
CA PHE A 258 -17.86 1.49 -23.75
C PHE A 258 -18.26 1.03 -22.34
N LEU A 259 -18.59 1.96 -21.44
CA LEU A 259 -19.03 1.62 -20.08
C LEU A 259 -20.27 0.71 -20.10
N ALA A 260 -21.23 0.98 -20.98
CA ALA A 260 -22.43 0.16 -21.15
C ALA A 260 -22.11 -1.22 -21.77
N GLN A 261 -21.28 -1.28 -22.81
CA GLN A 261 -20.93 -2.53 -23.48
C GLN A 261 -20.09 -3.45 -22.59
N SER A 262 -19.09 -2.89 -21.90
CA SER A 262 -18.25 -3.61 -20.93
C SER A 262 -19.08 -4.22 -19.79
N ALA A 263 -20.03 -3.47 -19.23
CA ALA A 263 -20.91 -4.01 -18.19
C ALA A 263 -21.83 -5.12 -18.73
N ARG A 264 -22.35 -4.94 -19.95
CA ARG A 264 -23.33 -5.85 -20.57
C ARG A 264 -22.72 -7.16 -21.04
N HIS A 265 -21.55 -7.11 -21.67
CA HIS A 265 -20.95 -8.26 -22.37
C HIS A 265 -19.83 -8.91 -21.55
N ASP A 266 -19.05 -8.12 -20.81
CA ASP A 266 -17.80 -8.60 -20.21
C ASP A 266 -17.87 -8.87 -18.71
N ALA A 267 -19.04 -8.69 -18.10
CA ALA A 267 -19.20 -8.70 -16.64
C ALA A 267 -18.24 -7.73 -15.93
N ASN A 268 -17.95 -6.59 -16.58
CA ASN A 268 -17.02 -5.57 -16.10
C ASN A 268 -17.69 -4.20 -16.03
N ASP A 269 -18.30 -3.89 -14.88
CA ASP A 269 -18.97 -2.62 -14.63
C ASP A 269 -18.02 -1.60 -13.97
N LEU A 270 -17.52 -0.66 -14.77
CA LEU A 270 -16.55 0.36 -14.35
C LEU A 270 -17.19 1.65 -13.83
N ARG A 271 -18.52 1.77 -13.85
CA ARG A 271 -19.23 3.03 -13.51
C ARG A 271 -19.09 3.44 -12.04
N SER A 272 -18.60 2.54 -11.19
CA SER A 272 -18.28 2.82 -9.78
C SER A 272 -16.95 3.56 -9.60
N VAL A 273 -16.05 3.52 -10.60
CA VAL A 273 -14.68 4.07 -10.50
C VAL A 273 -14.40 5.19 -11.50
N THR A 274 -15.16 5.27 -12.58
CA THR A 274 -14.99 6.29 -13.62
C THR A 274 -16.31 6.57 -14.35
N ALA A 275 -16.36 7.66 -15.11
CA ALA A 275 -17.52 8.12 -15.87
C ALA A 275 -17.09 8.64 -17.25
N HIS A 276 -18.04 9.05 -18.08
CA HIS A 276 -17.77 9.70 -19.36
C HIS A 276 -16.69 10.78 -19.24
N GLY A 277 -15.69 10.75 -20.12
CA GLY A 277 -14.61 11.73 -20.15
C GLY A 277 -13.53 11.53 -19.06
N GLY A 278 -13.74 10.63 -18.10
CA GLY A 278 -12.74 10.27 -17.09
C GLY A 278 -11.64 9.38 -17.66
N HIS A 279 -10.47 9.39 -17.04
CA HIS A 279 -9.33 8.58 -17.48
C HIS A 279 -9.16 7.35 -16.59
N TRP A 280 -8.90 6.20 -17.21
CA TRP A 280 -8.74 4.97 -16.47
C TRP A 280 -7.82 3.98 -17.20
N CYS A 281 -6.98 3.30 -16.43
CA CYS A 281 -6.22 2.15 -16.89
C CYS A 281 -7.15 0.93 -16.98
N ILE A 282 -7.53 0.54 -18.19
CA ILE A 282 -8.33 -0.66 -18.45
C ILE A 282 -7.44 -1.86 -18.75
N CYS A 283 -7.98 -3.06 -18.56
CA CYS A 283 -7.32 -4.31 -18.92
C CYS A 283 -7.01 -4.37 -20.42
N ALA A 284 -5.96 -5.10 -20.81
CA ALA A 284 -5.66 -5.38 -22.21
C ALA A 284 -6.82 -6.07 -22.94
N TRP A 285 -7.49 -7.03 -22.28
CA TRP A 285 -8.68 -7.69 -22.84
C TRP A 285 -9.84 -6.72 -23.08
N ALA A 286 -9.98 -5.67 -22.27
CA ALA A 286 -11.08 -4.72 -22.37
C ALA A 286 -10.88 -3.76 -23.56
N PHE A 287 -9.62 -3.39 -23.84
CA PHE A 287 -9.31 -2.67 -25.07
C PHE A 287 -9.54 -3.56 -26.31
N ALA A 288 -9.10 -4.83 -26.25
CA ALA A 288 -9.35 -5.80 -27.32
C ALA A 288 -10.85 -5.98 -27.59
N SER A 289 -11.68 -6.00 -26.55
CA SER A 289 -13.13 -6.14 -26.68
C SER A 289 -13.77 -4.94 -27.38
N ALA A 290 -13.33 -3.72 -27.06
CA ALA A 290 -13.78 -2.50 -27.74
C ALA A 290 -13.35 -2.48 -29.23
N VAL A 291 -12.10 -2.88 -29.52
CA VAL A 291 -11.59 -3.00 -30.90
C VAL A 291 -12.40 -4.00 -31.71
N GLU A 292 -12.70 -5.17 -31.15
CA GLU A 292 -13.38 -6.23 -31.90
C GLU A 292 -14.86 -5.92 -32.14
N ARG A 293 -15.55 -5.31 -31.16
CA ARG A 293 -16.98 -4.96 -31.28
C ARG A 293 -17.21 -3.71 -32.15
N ASP A 294 -16.30 -2.74 -32.12
CA ASP A 294 -16.38 -1.54 -32.95
C ASP A 294 -14.98 -1.12 -33.46
N PRO A 295 -14.46 -1.78 -34.51
CA PRO A 295 -13.12 -1.53 -35.03
C PRO A 295 -12.88 -0.10 -35.53
N LYS A 296 -13.94 0.68 -35.76
CA LYS A 296 -13.84 2.05 -36.31
C LYS A 296 -13.80 3.10 -35.22
N ASN A 297 -14.65 2.99 -34.19
CA ASN A 297 -14.74 4.01 -33.14
C ASN A 297 -14.31 3.52 -31.77
N LEU A 298 -13.93 2.25 -31.63
CA LEU A 298 -13.50 1.63 -30.38
C LEU A 298 -14.54 1.82 -29.28
N GLU A 299 -15.83 1.72 -29.61
CA GLU A 299 -16.92 2.00 -28.68
C GLU A 299 -16.87 3.43 -28.09
N GLY A 300 -16.15 4.35 -28.71
CA GLY A 300 -16.00 5.75 -28.32
C GLY A 300 -14.88 6.02 -27.30
N ILE A 301 -14.14 5.01 -26.82
CA ILE A 301 -12.96 5.28 -25.98
C ILE A 301 -11.83 5.90 -26.80
N ARG A 302 -11.06 6.79 -26.17
CA ARG A 302 -9.87 7.39 -26.79
C ARG A 302 -8.62 6.86 -26.11
N LEU A 303 -7.77 6.17 -26.86
CA LEU A 303 -6.48 5.68 -26.37
C LEU A 303 -5.50 6.83 -26.13
N GLU A 304 -4.91 6.89 -24.93
CA GLU A 304 -3.90 7.90 -24.57
C GLU A 304 -2.50 7.32 -24.72
N CYS A 305 -1.89 7.48 -25.89
CA CYS A 305 -0.64 6.82 -26.26
C CYS A 305 0.54 7.14 -25.31
N ASN A 306 0.67 8.38 -24.85
CA ASN A 306 1.73 8.80 -23.92
C ASN A 306 1.49 8.35 -22.46
N ARG A 307 0.30 7.84 -22.13
CA ARG A 307 -0.11 7.36 -20.80
C ARG A 307 -0.37 5.85 -20.75
N THR A 308 -0.23 5.17 -21.89
CA THR A 308 -0.37 3.71 -22.04
C THR A 308 1.00 3.06 -22.05
N ASN A 309 1.18 1.98 -21.28
CA ASN A 309 2.48 1.31 -21.15
C ASN A 309 2.94 0.69 -22.48
N LEU A 310 4.24 0.79 -22.77
CA LEU A 310 4.85 0.17 -23.94
C LEU A 310 4.75 -1.37 -23.91
N LYS A 311 4.79 -1.95 -22.71
CA LYS A 311 4.75 -3.40 -22.48
C LYS A 311 3.48 -4.06 -23.02
N LEU A 312 2.41 -3.28 -23.22
CA LEU A 312 1.16 -3.71 -23.81
C LEU A 312 1.36 -4.38 -25.18
N ARG A 313 2.32 -3.90 -25.98
CA ARG A 313 2.64 -4.49 -27.28
C ARG A 313 3.15 -5.92 -27.13
N GLU A 314 4.09 -6.12 -26.21
CA GLU A 314 4.64 -7.45 -25.92
C GLU A 314 3.56 -8.41 -25.39
N VAL A 315 2.61 -7.90 -24.59
CA VAL A 315 1.45 -8.69 -24.14
C VAL A 315 0.63 -9.17 -25.34
N TYR A 316 0.24 -8.28 -26.25
CA TYR A 316 -0.56 -8.69 -27.40
C TYR A 316 0.21 -9.59 -28.39
N GLU A 317 1.48 -9.28 -28.66
CA GLU A 317 2.36 -10.11 -29.49
C GLU A 317 2.45 -11.53 -28.95
N HIS A 318 2.70 -11.69 -27.65
CA HIS A 318 2.78 -13.00 -27.01
C HIS A 318 1.50 -13.82 -27.16
N TYR A 319 0.33 -13.21 -26.92
CA TYR A 319 -0.95 -13.92 -27.07
C TYR A 319 -1.23 -14.29 -28.55
N ALA A 320 -0.91 -13.40 -29.49
CA ALA A 320 -1.09 -13.65 -30.91
C ALA A 320 -0.19 -14.79 -31.41
N GLU A 321 1.09 -14.80 -31.03
CA GLU A 321 2.06 -15.84 -31.40
C GLU A 321 1.70 -17.21 -30.84
N GLU A 322 1.19 -17.26 -29.61
CA GLU A 322 0.76 -18.51 -28.98
C GLU A 322 -0.63 -18.97 -29.46
N GLY A 323 -1.32 -18.19 -30.30
CA GLY A 323 -2.69 -18.46 -30.72
C GLY A 323 -3.70 -18.47 -29.55
N LYS A 324 -3.37 -17.77 -28.46
CA LYS A 324 -4.22 -17.63 -27.27
C LYS A 324 -5.11 -16.39 -27.39
N GLN A 325 -6.26 -16.44 -26.74
CA GLN A 325 -7.17 -15.31 -26.66
C GLN A 325 -7.14 -14.64 -25.29
N LEU A 326 -7.49 -13.36 -25.28
CA LEU A 326 -7.69 -12.58 -24.06
C LEU A 326 -9.12 -12.80 -23.57
N VAL A 327 -9.29 -13.19 -22.31
CA VAL A 327 -10.60 -13.61 -21.78
C VAL A 327 -11.12 -12.59 -20.78
N SER A 328 -12.33 -12.09 -21.00
CA SER A 328 -13.01 -11.18 -20.06
C SER A 328 -13.55 -11.93 -18.84
N PRO A 329 -13.89 -11.23 -17.74
CA PRO A 329 -14.53 -11.84 -16.57
C PRO A 329 -15.82 -12.61 -16.89
N GLY A 330 -16.56 -12.19 -17.92
CA GLY A 330 -17.72 -12.87 -18.46
C GLY A 330 -17.41 -14.15 -19.26
N GLY A 331 -16.14 -14.48 -19.46
CA GLY A 331 -15.69 -15.66 -20.22
C GLY A 331 -15.65 -15.47 -21.73
N ILE A 332 -15.83 -14.23 -22.23
CA ILE A 332 -15.75 -13.94 -23.67
C ILE A 332 -14.29 -13.78 -24.07
N SER A 333 -13.91 -14.39 -25.17
CA SER A 333 -12.55 -14.37 -25.70
C SER A 333 -12.41 -13.36 -26.83
N TYR A 334 -11.30 -12.63 -26.85
CA TYR A 334 -11.00 -11.56 -27.79
C TYR A 334 -9.62 -11.75 -28.42
N GLU A 335 -9.48 -11.35 -29.69
CA GLU A 335 -8.25 -11.52 -30.45
C GLU A 335 -7.20 -10.45 -30.10
N ALA A 336 -6.05 -10.89 -29.59
CA ALA A 336 -4.93 -10.00 -29.27
C ALA A 336 -4.34 -9.30 -30.51
N GLN A 337 -4.31 -9.99 -31.66
CA GLN A 337 -3.75 -9.42 -32.90
C GLN A 337 -4.52 -8.18 -33.37
N LYS A 338 -5.86 -8.21 -33.34
CA LYS A 338 -6.69 -7.06 -33.72
C LYS A 338 -6.42 -5.86 -32.80
N ALA A 339 -6.25 -6.11 -31.50
CA ALA A 339 -5.91 -5.08 -30.53
C ALA A 339 -4.52 -4.47 -30.79
N LEU A 340 -3.52 -5.31 -31.08
CA LEU A 340 -2.18 -4.87 -31.46
C LEU A 340 -2.19 -3.99 -32.71
N ASP A 341 -2.92 -4.41 -33.74
CA ASP A 341 -3.07 -3.67 -35.00
C ASP A 341 -3.71 -2.29 -34.75
N ALA A 342 -4.74 -2.21 -33.91
CA ALA A 342 -5.36 -0.95 -33.52
C ALA A 342 -4.37 -0.04 -32.75
N VAL A 343 -3.60 -0.58 -31.80
CA VAL A 343 -2.56 0.18 -31.09
C VAL A 343 -1.50 0.72 -32.07
N ASN A 344 -1.04 -0.11 -33.01
CA ASN A 344 -0.09 0.26 -34.05
C ASN A 344 -0.64 1.37 -34.96
N GLN A 345 -1.92 1.26 -35.35
CA GLN A 345 -2.57 2.25 -36.21
C GLN A 345 -2.74 3.60 -35.50
N ILE A 346 -3.08 3.60 -34.21
CA ILE A 346 -3.37 4.84 -33.46
C ILE A 346 -2.07 5.51 -32.99
N CYS A 347 -1.11 4.74 -32.48
CA CYS A 347 0.08 5.27 -31.80
C CYS A 347 1.39 5.07 -32.60
N GLY A 348 1.32 4.54 -33.82
CA GLY A 348 2.47 4.23 -34.66
C GLY A 348 3.27 3.01 -34.17
N THR A 349 4.35 2.67 -34.88
CA THR A 349 5.28 1.57 -34.52
C THR A 349 6.69 2.06 -34.14
N HIS A 350 7.09 3.28 -34.50
CA HIS A 350 8.41 3.88 -34.21
C HIS A 350 8.43 5.43 -34.12
N PRO A 351 9.43 6.06 -33.44
CA PRO A 351 9.47 7.52 -33.15
C PRO A 351 9.83 8.45 -34.32
N SER A 352 9.86 7.97 -35.56
CA SER A 352 10.45 8.70 -36.69
C SER A 352 9.44 8.86 -37.83
N GLU A 353 8.35 9.57 -37.59
CA GLU A 353 7.52 10.12 -38.69
C GLU A 353 6.75 11.40 -38.27
N LEU A 354 7.30 12.14 -37.30
CA LEU A 354 6.91 13.53 -37.01
C LEU A 354 7.89 14.55 -37.64
N SER A 355 8.58 14.16 -38.71
CA SER A 355 9.45 15.07 -39.47
C SER A 355 9.53 14.70 -40.95
N ALA A 356 8.40 14.70 -41.67
CA ALA A 356 8.37 14.98 -43.12
C ALA A 356 6.94 15.02 -43.68
N THR A 357 6.32 16.20 -43.66
CA THR A 357 5.53 16.62 -44.82
C THR A 357 5.57 18.15 -44.94
N PRO A 358 6.25 18.72 -45.95
CA PRO A 358 6.04 20.09 -46.35
C PRO A 358 4.69 20.19 -47.04
N SER A 359 3.86 21.13 -46.60
CA SER A 359 2.67 21.56 -47.33
C SER A 359 3.08 22.09 -48.70
N HIS A 360 2.66 21.39 -49.75
CA HIS A 360 2.58 21.99 -51.08
C HIS A 360 1.53 23.11 -51.04
N GLN A 361 1.99 24.36 -51.13
CA GLN A 361 1.22 25.45 -51.71
C GLN A 361 2.06 26.10 -52.80
N GLU A 362 1.50 26.09 -54.00
CA GLU A 362 2.01 26.75 -55.19
C GLU A 362 1.95 28.28 -55.03
N GLY A 363 3.10 28.92 -55.26
CA GLY A 363 3.27 30.10 -56.12
C GLY A 363 2.53 31.42 -55.78
N ALA A 364 3.30 32.40 -55.30
CA ALA A 364 3.29 33.75 -55.88
C ALA A 364 4.62 34.48 -55.58
N ALA A 365 5.12 35.17 -56.61
CA ALA A 365 6.44 35.76 -56.74
C ALA A 365 6.69 37.00 -55.86
N SER A 366 7.96 37.26 -55.52
CA SER A 366 8.70 38.49 -55.93
C SER A 366 10.11 38.57 -55.34
N GLU A 367 11.06 38.75 -56.26
CA GLU A 367 12.24 39.63 -56.28
C GLU A 367 13.10 39.95 -55.03
N GLY A 368 14.42 39.92 -55.25
CA GLY A 368 15.41 40.77 -54.55
C GLY A 368 16.38 39.99 -53.64
N LYS A 369 17.52 39.53 -54.15
CA LYS A 369 18.84 40.23 -54.21
C LYS A 369 19.72 40.02 -52.96
N ASP A 370 20.92 39.53 -53.28
CA ASP A 370 22.23 39.79 -52.67
C ASP A 370 22.75 38.96 -51.48
N ALA A 371 23.77 38.16 -51.82
CA ALA A 371 25.11 38.08 -51.21
C ALA A 371 25.36 37.29 -49.89
N VAL A 372 25.91 36.06 -50.06
CA VAL A 372 27.32 35.63 -49.78
C VAL A 372 27.87 35.67 -48.32
N PRO A 373 28.78 34.73 -47.95
CA PRO A 373 28.74 33.96 -46.69
C PRO A 373 29.95 34.14 -45.75
N ASN A 374 29.97 33.41 -44.63
CA ASN A 374 31.18 32.79 -44.05
C ASN A 374 30.76 31.81 -42.93
N ASP A 375 31.02 30.51 -43.04
CA ASP A 375 32.30 29.82 -42.76
C ASP A 375 32.71 29.86 -41.29
N LYS A 376 32.68 28.69 -40.64
CA LYS A 376 33.84 28.14 -39.93
C LYS A 376 33.61 26.68 -39.50
N ARG A 377 34.43 25.84 -40.14
CA ARG A 377 34.77 24.45 -39.79
C ARG A 377 35.53 24.31 -38.46
N ALA A 378 35.56 23.03 -38.04
CA ALA A 378 36.63 22.30 -37.33
C ALA A 378 36.49 22.18 -35.81
N ALA A 379 36.86 21.08 -35.14
CA ALA A 379 37.19 19.70 -35.53
C ALA A 379 37.40 18.90 -34.24
N ILE A 380 37.00 17.62 -34.27
CA ILE A 380 37.70 16.39 -33.82
C ILE A 380 38.66 16.49 -32.61
N ALA A 381 38.42 15.63 -31.60
CA ALA A 381 39.49 14.88 -30.93
C ALA A 381 38.95 13.55 -30.38
N ALA A 382 39.57 12.45 -30.81
CA ALA A 382 39.44 11.11 -30.23
C ALA A 382 40.70 10.82 -29.40
N ILE A 383 40.56 10.12 -28.27
CA ILE A 383 41.67 9.42 -27.62
C ILE A 383 41.21 8.05 -27.10
N ASP A 384 42.05 7.08 -27.42
CA ASP A 384 42.07 5.65 -27.16
C ASP A 384 42.50 5.30 -25.71
N SER A 385 42.07 4.13 -25.21
CA SER A 385 42.96 3.09 -24.65
C SER A 385 42.28 2.11 -23.68
N SER A 386 42.43 0.82 -24.02
CA SER A 386 42.73 -0.34 -23.17
C SER A 386 41.74 -0.87 -22.09
N ARG A 387 41.36 -2.14 -22.35
CA ARG A 387 40.74 -3.21 -21.52
C ARG A 387 41.64 -3.69 -20.34
N PRO A 388 41.14 -4.41 -19.31
CA PRO A 388 40.88 -5.85 -19.43
C PRO A 388 39.66 -6.46 -18.70
N MET A 389 39.35 -7.68 -19.15
CA MET A 389 38.35 -8.66 -18.67
C MET A 389 38.71 -9.25 -17.29
N MET A 390 37.69 -9.58 -16.49
CA MET A 390 37.68 -10.68 -15.51
C MET A 390 36.28 -11.32 -15.54
N SER A 391 36.11 -12.48 -16.18
CA SER A 391 36.23 -13.86 -15.65
C SER A 391 35.16 -14.25 -14.62
N HIS A 392 34.31 -15.17 -15.04
CA HIS A 392 33.30 -15.88 -14.28
C HIS A 392 33.83 -16.54 -13.00
N SER A 393 32.99 -16.57 -11.97
CA SER A 393 33.05 -17.59 -10.93
C SER A 393 31.64 -18.12 -10.70
N SER A 394 31.39 -19.29 -11.29
CA SER A 394 30.26 -20.15 -11.04
C SER A 394 30.43 -20.79 -9.67
N VAL A 395 29.46 -20.61 -8.77
CA VAL A 395 29.36 -21.44 -7.55
C VAL A 395 28.24 -22.44 -7.76
N SER A 396 28.64 -23.69 -8.01
CA SER A 396 27.77 -24.86 -8.02
C SER A 396 27.48 -25.27 -6.58
N VAL A 397 26.20 -25.30 -6.18
CA VAL A 397 25.77 -25.96 -4.94
C VAL A 397 25.36 -27.39 -5.30
N LEU A 398 26.16 -28.34 -4.81
CA LEU A 398 25.93 -29.77 -4.89
C LEU A 398 24.72 -30.16 -4.04
N TRP A 399 23.79 -30.87 -4.66
CA TRP A 399 22.77 -31.68 -4.00
C TRP A 399 23.44 -32.88 -3.33
N SER A 400 23.14 -33.14 -2.05
CA SER A 400 23.32 -34.48 -1.47
C SER A 400 21.95 -35.08 -1.18
N GLU A 401 21.60 -36.09 -1.96
CA GLU A 401 20.53 -37.03 -1.65
C GLU A 401 20.90 -37.84 -0.41
N SER A 402 19.96 -38.02 0.51
CA SER A 402 19.97 -39.14 1.44
C SER A 402 18.65 -39.87 1.28
N SER A 403 18.70 -40.98 0.56
CA SER A 403 17.65 -41.99 0.51
C SER A 403 17.84 -42.98 1.65
N ALA A 404 16.78 -43.21 2.43
CA ALA A 404 16.58 -44.47 3.15
C ALA A 404 15.09 -44.87 3.09
N ARG A 405 14.80 -45.76 2.13
CA ARG A 405 13.69 -46.74 2.10
C ARG A 405 13.95 -47.78 3.22
N HIS A 406 13.03 -48.52 3.86
CA HIS A 406 11.66 -49.00 3.63
C HIS A 406 11.14 -49.56 4.99
N LEU A 407 9.82 -49.62 5.23
CA LEU A 407 9.03 -50.88 5.33
C LEU A 407 7.60 -50.68 5.89
N ALA A 408 6.63 -51.13 5.08
CA ALA A 408 5.40 -51.87 5.40
C ALA A 408 4.26 -51.26 6.27
N GLY A 409 3.13 -50.96 5.61
CA GLY A 409 1.88 -51.75 5.77
C GLY A 409 0.81 -51.26 6.77
N PRO A 410 -0.51 -51.44 6.49
CA PRO A 410 -1.56 -50.56 6.99
C PRO A 410 -2.38 -51.14 8.16
N GLN A 411 -2.89 -50.28 9.04
CA GLN A 411 -3.98 -50.62 9.96
C GLN A 411 -5.16 -49.66 9.80
N ARG A 412 -6.28 -50.23 9.31
CA ARG A 412 -7.64 -49.74 9.55
C ARG A 412 -7.94 -49.80 11.04
N LEU A 413 -8.61 -48.80 11.60
CA LEU A 413 -9.58 -49.00 12.68
C LEU A 413 -10.55 -47.81 12.83
N ARG A 414 -11.81 -48.12 12.55
CA ARG A 414 -13.07 -47.72 13.22
C ARG A 414 -13.41 -46.24 13.42
N ARG A 415 -14.45 -45.84 12.66
CA ARG A 415 -15.45 -44.82 12.98
C ARG A 415 -16.09 -45.08 14.35
N SER A 416 -16.16 -44.06 15.20
CA SER A 416 -17.18 -43.93 16.25
C SER A 416 -18.05 -42.72 15.95
N ARG A 417 -19.33 -42.97 15.64
CA ARG A 417 -20.39 -41.97 15.55
C ARG A 417 -20.84 -41.63 16.97
N THR A 418 -20.82 -40.35 17.33
CA THR A 418 -21.63 -39.83 18.44
C THR A 418 -22.62 -38.84 17.87
N ARG A 419 -23.90 -39.15 18.06
CA ARG A 419 -25.07 -38.47 17.52
C ARG A 419 -25.57 -37.54 18.63
N MET A 420 -25.43 -36.22 18.48
CA MET A 420 -26.19 -35.27 19.29
C MET A 420 -27.43 -34.86 18.49
N VAL A 421 -28.58 -35.19 19.06
CA VAL A 421 -29.90 -34.76 18.64
C VAL A 421 -30.18 -33.46 19.39
N ALA A 422 -30.38 -32.36 18.68
CA ALA A 422 -30.97 -31.15 19.24
C ALA A 422 -32.29 -30.89 18.51
N THR A 423 -33.37 -31.13 19.24
CA THR A 423 -34.76 -30.87 18.89
C THR A 423 -35.03 -29.37 18.84
N VAL A 424 -35.66 -28.94 17.75
CA VAL A 424 -36.23 -27.60 17.55
C VAL A 424 -37.67 -27.60 18.09
N GLN A 425 -38.02 -26.64 18.93
CA GLN A 425 -39.42 -26.22 19.15
C GLN A 425 -39.52 -24.68 19.14
N PRO A 426 -40.60 -24.11 18.57
CA PRO A 426 -40.81 -22.66 18.48
C PRO A 426 -41.86 -22.17 19.50
N VAL A 427 -41.62 -21.02 20.11
CA VAL A 427 -42.61 -20.15 20.80
C VAL A 427 -41.97 -18.76 20.79
N GLY A 428 -42.58 -17.62 20.48
CA GLY A 428 -43.96 -17.18 20.30
C GLY A 428 -43.93 -15.68 20.63
N TYR A 429 -44.51 -14.84 19.77
CA TYR A 429 -44.58 -13.39 19.95
C TYR A 429 -45.37 -13.02 21.22
N THR A 430 -44.91 -12.01 21.98
CA THR A 430 -45.80 -11.18 22.79
C THR A 430 -45.27 -9.75 22.87
N THR A 431 -46.09 -8.84 22.32
CA THR A 431 -46.02 -7.39 22.44
C THR A 431 -46.40 -6.96 23.86
N LEU A 432 -45.67 -6.03 24.46
CA LEU A 432 -46.15 -5.22 25.58
C LEU A 432 -45.75 -3.76 25.38
N LEU A 433 -46.77 -2.95 25.07
CA LEU A 433 -46.84 -1.51 25.25
C LEU A 433 -47.30 -1.22 26.69
N TYR A 434 -46.72 -0.22 27.36
CA TYR A 434 -47.31 0.70 28.36
C TYR A 434 -46.16 1.64 28.82
N SER A 435 -46.08 2.88 28.35
CA SER A 435 -46.68 4.14 28.84
C SER A 435 -46.07 4.71 30.13
N ASN A 436 -45.56 5.95 29.98
CA ASN A 436 -45.23 7.02 30.92
C ASN A 436 -45.77 6.94 32.36
N ASN A 437 -44.92 7.27 33.35
CA ASN A 437 -44.94 8.57 34.06
C ASN A 437 -43.78 8.69 35.07
N ASP A 438 -43.45 9.97 35.33
CA ASP A 438 -42.57 10.61 36.33
C ASP A 438 -41.07 10.76 36.01
#